data_AF-V4XXX6-F1
#
_entry.id   AF-V4XXX6-F1
#
_cell.length_a   1.000
_cell.length_b   1.000
_cell.length_c   1.000
_cell.angle_alpha   90.00
_cell.angle_beta   90.00
_cell.angle_gamma   90.00
#
_symmetry.space_group_name_H-M   'P 1'
#
loop_
_entity.id
_entity.type
_entity.pdbx_description
1 polymer ?
#
loop_
_entity_poly.entity_id
_entity_poly.type
_entity_poly.pdbx_seq_one_letter_code
_entity_poly.pdbx_strand_id
1 'polypeptide(L)'
;MNRNEWIQQAHRLEASGQAFALVSVLRAQVPTSAKAGDKAVVTADGKIHGWIGGGCAQPAVIKTVRLALQDGQPRTIRITPSDESQERSLGDVLEFGMSCHSGGTLELFVDPVLQAPELVVMGDSPVARSLVSLAPRLGLRVVVIANGAQTHDFPDASVVLSQDDSSSVRAQVAAGSLVVVATQGRRDMQGLQAALALQPKQLWFIASARKASVLCEQLLASGQAADQVGQIISPAGESIGAQTPEEIALSVLASVVACRRMSAPLLAATAVSSMSELPTQGHQSTQATVTTGQTGGCCASSKTTAEAAMTTSDVEALDLATDVASSTAPLAATYPALDTSRSTSGGGSGGQSSCCGS
;
A
#
# COMPACT_ATOMS: atom_id res chain seq x y z
N MET A 1 -4.35 -31.02 27.07
CA MET A 1 -4.47 -29.86 26.16
C MET A 1 -5.30 -30.27 24.96
N ASN A 2 -6.38 -29.55 24.68
CA ASN A 2 -7.15 -29.77 23.46
C ASN A 2 -6.36 -29.17 22.29
N ARG A 3 -5.94 -29.99 21.32
CA ARG A 3 -5.15 -29.56 20.16
C ARG A 3 -5.83 -28.45 19.35
N ASN A 4 -7.16 -28.33 19.46
CA ASN A 4 -7.97 -27.36 18.72
C ASN A 4 -8.40 -26.15 19.56
N GLU A 5 -7.89 -25.97 20.78
CA GLU A 5 -8.22 -24.82 21.65
C GLU A 5 -7.91 -23.48 20.96
N TRP A 6 -6.90 -23.46 20.09
CA TRP A 6 -6.52 -22.29 19.31
C TRP A 6 -7.67 -21.73 18.45
N ILE A 7 -8.60 -22.57 17.97
CA ILE A 7 -9.74 -22.14 17.13
C ILE A 7 -10.68 -21.24 17.94
N GLN A 8 -11.04 -21.68 19.15
CA GLN A 8 -11.92 -20.91 20.02
C GLN A 8 -11.26 -19.62 20.47
N GLN A 9 -9.94 -19.65 20.69
CA GLN A 9 -9.20 -18.45 21.07
C GLN A 9 -9.07 -17.45 19.92
N ALA A 10 -8.79 -17.91 18.69
CA ALA A 10 -8.76 -17.07 17.50
C ALA A 10 -10.07 -16.30 17.36
N HIS A 11 -11.21 -17.01 17.42
CA HIS A 11 -12.52 -16.41 17.31
C HIS A 11 -12.80 -15.34 18.39
N ARG A 12 -12.39 -15.59 19.65
CA ARG A 12 -12.53 -14.59 20.72
C ARG A 12 -11.71 -13.34 20.45
N LEU A 13 -10.48 -13.50 19.98
CA LEU A 13 -9.58 -12.37 19.71
C LEU A 13 -10.06 -11.55 18.51
N GLU A 14 -10.53 -12.21 17.45
CA GLU A 14 -11.18 -11.54 16.32
C GLU A 14 -12.42 -10.75 16.78
N ALA A 15 -13.30 -11.37 17.58
CA ALA A 15 -14.51 -10.73 18.09
C ALA A 15 -14.21 -9.52 18.99
N SER A 16 -13.10 -9.56 19.74
CA SER A 16 -12.65 -8.43 20.57
C SER A 16 -11.76 -7.42 19.83
N GLY A 17 -11.51 -7.61 18.52
CA GLY A 17 -10.63 -6.76 17.71
C GLY A 17 -9.15 -6.79 18.14
N GLN A 18 -8.73 -7.82 18.88
CA GLN A 18 -7.36 -7.93 19.37
C GLN A 18 -6.49 -8.65 18.33
N ALA A 19 -5.39 -8.01 17.93
CA ALA A 19 -4.45 -8.61 16.98
C ALA A 19 -3.72 -9.83 17.56
N PHE A 20 -3.51 -10.84 16.72
CA PHE A 20 -2.80 -12.08 17.05
C PHE A 20 -2.18 -12.70 15.80
N ALA A 21 -1.29 -13.67 15.97
CA ALA A 21 -0.76 -14.43 14.84
C ALA A 21 -1.18 -15.90 14.95
N LEU A 22 -1.57 -16.49 13.82
CA LEU A 22 -1.70 -17.93 13.68
C LEU A 22 -0.33 -18.51 13.33
N VAL A 23 0.20 -19.35 14.19
CA VAL A 23 1.47 -20.05 13.97
C VAL A 23 1.18 -21.49 13.60
N SER A 24 1.73 -21.94 12.49
CA SER A 24 1.57 -23.30 11.97
C SER A 24 2.92 -23.99 11.81
N VAL A 25 3.09 -25.17 12.37
CA VAL A 25 4.27 -26.02 12.14
C VAL A 25 4.16 -26.62 10.74
N LEU A 26 5.03 -26.18 9.83
CA LEU A 26 5.09 -26.68 8.45
C LEU A 26 5.84 -28.01 8.40
N ARG A 27 7.02 -28.05 9.02
CA ARG A 27 7.91 -29.21 9.03
C ARG A 27 8.54 -29.40 10.40
N ALA A 28 8.72 -30.67 10.77
CA ALA A 28 9.34 -31.08 12.01
C ALA A 28 10.31 -32.23 11.73
N GLN A 29 11.61 -31.99 11.93
CA GLN A 29 12.64 -33.01 11.86
C GLN A 29 13.01 -33.44 13.28
N VAL A 30 12.90 -34.75 13.51
CA VAL A 30 13.09 -35.39 14.80
C VAL A 30 14.54 -35.24 15.28
N PRO A 31 14.78 -35.08 16.60
CA PRO A 31 13.78 -35.09 17.66
C PRO A 31 13.21 -33.71 17.98
N THR A 32 11.89 -33.63 17.94
CA THR A 32 11.13 -32.45 18.34
C THR A 32 9.78 -32.91 18.89
N SER A 33 9.24 -32.15 19.85
CA SER A 33 7.92 -32.41 20.43
C SER A 33 6.77 -31.86 19.58
N ALA A 34 7.07 -31.06 18.56
CA ALA A 34 6.09 -30.60 17.59
C ALA A 34 5.96 -31.60 16.44
N LYS A 35 4.77 -31.62 15.82
CA LYS A 35 4.48 -32.36 14.58
C LYS A 35 4.02 -31.39 13.51
N ALA A 36 4.26 -31.74 12.26
CA ALA A 36 3.68 -31.00 11.14
C ALA A 36 2.15 -30.92 11.30
N GLY A 37 1.59 -29.73 11.10
CA GLY A 37 0.17 -29.45 11.29
C GLY A 37 -0.21 -28.98 12.70
N ASP A 38 0.70 -29.00 13.68
CA ASP A 38 0.46 -28.35 14.97
C ASP A 38 0.29 -26.84 14.79
N LYS A 39 -0.63 -26.25 15.56
CA LYS A 39 -1.01 -24.85 15.46
C LYS A 39 -1.15 -24.21 16.83
N ALA A 40 -0.85 -22.92 16.89
CA ALA A 40 -1.18 -22.07 18.02
C ALA A 40 -1.55 -20.66 17.58
N VAL A 41 -2.40 -20.03 18.36
CA VAL A 41 -2.59 -18.58 18.35
C VAL A 41 -1.59 -17.95 19.31
N VAL A 42 -0.91 -16.90 18.87
CA VAL A 42 0.05 -16.15 19.67
C VAL A 42 -0.33 -14.68 19.68
N THR A 43 -0.56 -14.13 20.87
CA THR A 43 -0.92 -12.71 21.06
C THR A 43 0.34 -11.83 21.18
N ALA A 44 0.19 -10.51 21.07
CA ALA A 44 1.31 -9.56 21.11
C ALA A 44 2.13 -9.60 22.42
N ASP A 45 1.49 -9.92 23.54
CA ASP A 45 2.12 -10.16 24.84
C ASP A 45 2.93 -11.48 24.91
N GLY A 46 2.81 -12.33 23.88
CA GLY A 46 3.55 -13.59 23.75
C GLY A 46 2.81 -14.80 24.33
N LYS A 47 1.53 -14.67 24.71
CA LYS A 47 0.74 -15.79 25.20
C LYS A 47 0.42 -16.76 24.05
N ILE A 48 0.71 -18.03 24.26
CA ILE A 48 0.54 -19.09 23.26
C ILE A 48 -0.67 -19.96 23.63
N HIS A 49 -1.62 -20.05 22.72
CA HIS A 49 -2.82 -20.87 22.82
C HIS A 49 -2.81 -21.94 21.75
N GLY A 50 -2.44 -23.16 22.11
CA GLY A 50 -2.25 -24.28 21.19
C GLY A 50 -0.88 -24.92 21.39
N TRP A 51 -0.35 -25.52 20.33
CA TRP A 51 0.94 -26.21 20.38
C TRP A 51 1.78 -25.90 19.13
N ILE A 52 3.06 -25.59 19.36
CA ILE A 52 4.07 -25.33 18.32
C ILE A 52 5.40 -26.04 18.62
N GLY A 53 5.40 -26.91 19.63
CA GLY A 53 6.61 -27.53 20.18
C GLY A 53 6.96 -27.07 21.60
N GLY A 54 8.09 -27.56 22.10
CA GLY A 54 8.59 -27.30 23.45
C GLY A 54 9.17 -25.90 23.63
N GLY A 55 9.61 -25.61 24.86
CA GLY A 55 10.06 -24.28 25.28
C GLY A 55 11.16 -23.66 24.43
N CYS A 56 12.00 -24.47 23.76
CA CYS A 56 13.04 -23.96 22.87
C CYS A 56 12.47 -23.15 21.70
N ALA A 57 11.35 -23.55 21.10
CA ALA A 57 10.81 -22.84 19.93
C ALA A 57 10.14 -21.49 20.27
N GLN A 58 9.72 -21.30 21.52
CA GLN A 58 8.87 -20.18 21.91
C GLN A 58 9.53 -18.80 21.77
N PRO A 59 10.81 -18.57 22.16
CA PRO A 59 11.44 -17.27 22.01
C PRO A 59 11.52 -16.78 20.56
N ALA A 60 11.90 -17.66 19.64
CA ALA A 60 11.95 -17.37 18.20
C ALA A 60 10.54 -17.02 17.68
N VAL A 61 9.54 -17.85 18.00
CA VAL A 61 8.15 -17.58 17.60
C VAL A 61 7.63 -16.27 18.15
N ILE A 62 7.77 -16.01 19.45
CA ILE A 62 7.26 -14.77 20.08
C ILE A 62 7.92 -13.54 19.46
N LYS A 63 9.24 -13.59 19.20
CA LYS A 63 9.95 -12.51 18.52
C LYS A 63 9.38 -12.27 17.12
N THR A 64 9.25 -13.32 16.31
CA THR A 64 8.72 -13.21 14.95
C THR A 64 7.27 -12.75 14.92
N VAL A 65 6.44 -13.24 15.84
CA VAL A 65 5.03 -12.82 15.99
C VAL A 65 4.95 -11.34 16.27
N ARG A 66 5.76 -10.79 17.16
CA ARG A 66 5.78 -9.33 17.42
C ARG A 66 6.15 -8.54 16.16
N LEU A 67 7.16 -9.00 15.42
CA LEU A 67 7.56 -8.38 14.15
C LEU A 67 6.45 -8.47 13.10
N ALA A 68 5.73 -9.59 13.02
CA ALA A 68 4.60 -9.81 12.10
C ALA A 68 3.36 -9.01 12.45
N LEU A 69 3.07 -8.84 13.75
CA LEU A 69 1.99 -7.99 14.20
C LEU A 69 2.29 -6.50 13.98
N GLN A 70 3.57 -6.11 14.01
CA GLN A 70 3.97 -4.72 13.83
C GLN A 70 3.85 -4.25 12.37
N ASP A 71 4.27 -5.06 11.40
CA ASP A 71 4.25 -4.68 9.99
C ASP A 71 3.15 -5.37 9.15
N GLY A 72 2.42 -6.31 9.76
CA GLY A 72 1.36 -7.07 9.12
C GLY A 72 1.84 -8.09 8.09
N GLN A 73 3.13 -8.42 8.06
CA GLN A 73 3.68 -9.34 7.08
C GLN A 73 3.79 -10.78 7.60
N PRO A 74 3.32 -11.77 6.84
CA PRO A 74 3.57 -13.17 7.18
C PRO A 74 5.06 -13.49 7.06
N ARG A 75 5.53 -14.44 7.88
CA ARG A 75 6.94 -14.84 7.92
C ARG A 75 7.07 -16.33 8.09
N THR A 76 8.03 -16.92 7.39
CA THR A 76 8.47 -18.29 7.64
C THR A 76 9.71 -18.23 8.53
N ILE A 77 9.76 -19.08 9.56
CA ILE A 77 10.93 -19.22 10.42
C ILE A 77 11.42 -20.65 10.40
N ARG A 78 12.74 -20.81 10.44
CA ARG A 78 13.40 -22.09 10.63
C ARG A 78 14.21 -22.05 11.91
N ILE A 79 14.07 -23.09 12.71
CA ILE A 79 14.76 -23.24 13.98
C ILE A 79 15.63 -24.48 13.86
N THR A 80 16.94 -24.28 13.89
CA THR A 80 17.94 -25.35 13.75
C THR A 80 18.83 -25.41 14.99
N PRO A 81 19.36 -26.60 15.32
CA PRO A 81 20.39 -26.73 16.34
C PRO A 81 21.66 -25.96 15.92
N SER A 82 22.19 -25.13 16.81
CA SER A 82 23.45 -24.42 16.60
C SER A 82 24.08 -24.09 17.96
N ASP A 83 25.41 -24.17 18.04
CA ASP A 83 26.17 -23.77 19.24
C ASP A 83 26.15 -22.25 19.45
N GLU A 84 25.92 -21.50 18.36
CA GLU A 84 25.79 -20.04 18.40
C GLU A 84 24.35 -19.62 18.09
N SER A 85 23.82 -18.74 18.94
CA SER A 85 22.51 -18.09 18.78
C SER A 85 22.55 -17.03 17.67
N GLN A 86 22.81 -17.47 16.43
CA GLN A 86 22.82 -16.58 15.28
C GLN A 86 21.45 -16.52 14.62
N GLU A 87 21.01 -15.30 14.32
CA GLU A 87 19.86 -15.03 13.48
C GLU A 87 20.37 -14.72 12.06
N ARG A 88 19.84 -15.44 11.07
CA ARG A 88 20.23 -15.28 9.67
C ARG A 88 18.97 -15.16 8.83
N SER A 89 18.96 -14.17 7.92
CA SER A 89 17.92 -14.09 6.90
C SER A 89 18.37 -14.91 5.69
N LEU A 90 17.62 -15.95 5.35
CA LEU A 90 17.83 -16.83 4.20
C LEU A 90 16.66 -16.66 3.23
N GLY A 91 16.71 -15.59 2.44
CA GLY A 91 15.62 -15.24 1.54
C GLY A 91 14.36 -14.83 2.30
N ASP A 92 13.30 -15.63 2.18
CA ASP A 92 12.00 -15.46 2.84
C ASP A 92 11.89 -16.16 4.21
N VAL A 93 12.97 -16.83 4.65
CA VAL A 93 13.02 -17.59 5.91
C VAL A 93 13.96 -16.91 6.91
N LEU A 94 13.45 -16.66 8.12
CA LEU A 94 14.28 -16.25 9.27
C LEU A 94 14.78 -17.50 9.99
N GLU A 95 16.09 -17.73 9.95
CA GLU A 95 16.73 -18.85 10.64
C GLU A 95 17.22 -18.42 12.02
N PHE A 96 16.84 -19.23 13.02
CA PHE A 96 17.29 -19.10 14.40
C PHE A 96 18.12 -20.33 14.77
N GLY A 97 19.42 -20.11 14.93
CA GLY A 97 20.27 -21.06 15.63
C GLY A 97 19.93 -21.07 17.12
N MET A 98 19.65 -22.23 17.68
CA MET A 98 19.44 -22.35 19.13
C MET A 98 20.22 -23.53 19.70
N SER A 99 20.72 -23.34 20.91
CA SER A 99 21.36 -24.37 21.74
C SER A 99 20.32 -25.33 22.31
N CYS A 100 19.55 -25.96 21.43
CA CYS A 100 18.63 -27.02 21.80
C CYS A 100 19.36 -28.36 21.77
N HIS A 101 19.52 -28.98 22.94
CA HIS A 101 20.15 -30.29 23.13
C HIS A 101 19.44 -31.44 22.37
N SER A 102 18.26 -31.18 21.79
CA SER A 102 17.50 -32.19 21.06
C SER A 102 18.09 -32.46 19.67
N GLY A 103 18.64 -31.47 18.96
CA GLY A 103 19.15 -31.70 17.60
C GLY A 103 18.09 -31.73 16.49
N GLY A 104 16.81 -31.44 16.80
CA GLY A 104 15.73 -31.37 15.81
C GLY A 104 15.64 -30.00 15.11
N THR A 105 15.05 -29.99 13.92
CA THR A 105 14.78 -28.77 13.12
C THR A 105 13.28 -28.54 13.00
N LEU A 106 12.84 -27.30 13.15
CA LEU A 106 11.44 -26.89 12.97
C LEU A 106 11.33 -25.80 11.92
N GLU A 107 10.33 -25.90 11.06
CA GLU A 107 9.92 -24.80 10.17
C GLU A 107 8.48 -24.42 10.53
N LEU A 108 8.26 -23.13 10.80
CA LEU A 108 6.96 -22.60 11.19
C LEU A 108 6.57 -21.42 10.30
N PHE A 109 5.29 -21.33 9.98
CA PHE A 109 4.69 -20.17 9.32
C PHE A 109 3.96 -19.32 10.34
N VAL A 110 4.25 -18.03 10.36
CA VAL A 110 3.65 -17.02 11.22
C VAL A 110 2.77 -16.13 10.35
N ASP A 111 1.46 -16.20 10.56
CA ASP A 111 0.45 -15.46 9.80
C ASP A 111 -0.26 -14.44 10.70
N PRO A 112 0.02 -13.12 10.57
CA PRO A 112 -0.58 -12.10 11.42
C PRO A 112 -2.04 -11.83 11.03
N VAL A 113 -2.92 -11.90 12.03
CA VAL A 113 -4.32 -11.48 11.95
C VAL A 113 -4.45 -10.12 12.65
N LEU A 114 -4.57 -9.07 11.85
CA LEU A 114 -4.71 -7.70 12.31
C LEU A 114 -6.18 -7.26 12.31
N GLN A 115 -6.49 -6.27 13.14
CA GLN A 115 -7.79 -5.60 13.07
C GLN A 115 -7.96 -4.94 11.69
N ALA A 116 -9.20 -4.93 11.19
CA ALA A 116 -9.55 -4.22 9.97
C ALA A 116 -9.09 -2.75 10.08
N PRO A 117 -8.32 -2.24 9.10
CA PRO A 117 -7.80 -0.89 9.16
C PRO A 117 -8.94 0.12 9.22
N GLU A 118 -8.76 1.14 10.05
CA GLU A 118 -9.75 2.19 10.24
C GLU A 118 -9.59 3.31 9.21
N LEU A 119 -10.71 3.71 8.61
CA LEU A 119 -10.85 4.88 7.75
C LEU A 119 -11.81 5.86 8.43
N VAL A 120 -11.33 7.05 8.75
CA VAL A 120 -12.15 8.15 9.26
C VAL A 120 -12.62 8.99 8.09
N VAL A 121 -13.92 9.21 7.97
CA VAL A 121 -14.54 10.08 6.97
C VAL A 121 -15.13 11.29 7.67
N MET A 122 -14.56 12.47 7.39
CA MET A 122 -15.03 13.75 7.92
C MET A 122 -16.04 14.38 6.96
N GLY A 123 -17.25 14.65 7.41
CA GLY A 123 -18.32 15.28 6.63
C GLY A 123 -19.42 14.32 6.16
N ASP A 124 -20.47 14.89 5.58
CA ASP A 124 -21.72 14.22 5.21
C ASP A 124 -22.11 14.39 3.73
N SER A 125 -21.16 14.83 2.90
CA SER A 125 -21.39 15.05 1.47
C SER A 125 -21.82 13.76 0.74
N PRO A 126 -22.39 13.86 -0.48
CA PRO A 126 -22.65 12.68 -1.31
C PRO A 126 -21.42 11.78 -1.50
N VAL A 127 -20.23 12.36 -1.62
CA VAL A 127 -18.97 11.60 -1.69
C VAL A 127 -18.67 10.92 -0.37
N ALA A 128 -18.86 11.59 0.78
CA ALA A 128 -18.71 11.00 2.10
C ALA A 128 -19.61 9.77 2.29
N ARG A 129 -20.88 9.88 1.91
CA ARG A 129 -21.85 8.76 1.95
C ARG A 129 -21.43 7.61 1.06
N SER A 130 -20.93 7.91 -0.14
CA SER A 130 -20.42 6.90 -1.08
C SER A 130 -19.17 6.20 -0.53
N LEU A 131 -18.25 6.93 0.09
CA LEU A 131 -17.08 6.37 0.78
C LEU A 131 -17.49 5.40 1.89
N VAL A 132 -18.46 5.81 2.72
CA VAL A 132 -18.94 5.00 3.85
C VAL A 132 -19.59 3.70 3.37
N SER A 133 -20.31 3.71 2.25
CA SER A 133 -20.93 2.49 1.72
C SER A 133 -19.96 1.55 1.00
N LEU A 134 -18.92 2.10 0.36
CA LEU A 134 -17.95 1.31 -0.40
C LEU A 134 -16.80 0.77 0.46
N ALA A 135 -16.31 1.54 1.42
CA ALA A 135 -15.12 1.19 2.21
C ALA A 135 -15.22 -0.14 2.97
N PRO A 136 -16.36 -0.51 3.61
CA PRO A 136 -16.49 -1.81 4.28
C PRO A 136 -16.29 -3.01 3.35
N ARG A 137 -16.66 -2.86 2.06
CA ARG A 137 -16.48 -3.89 1.03
C ARG A 137 -15.00 -4.13 0.68
N LEU A 138 -14.13 -3.19 1.06
CA LEU A 138 -12.68 -3.28 0.91
C LEU A 138 -11.98 -3.73 2.21
N GLY A 139 -12.77 -4.15 3.21
CA GLY A 139 -12.29 -4.57 4.52
C GLY A 139 -11.81 -3.41 5.40
N LEU A 140 -12.35 -2.20 5.19
CA LEU A 140 -12.06 -1.04 6.03
C LEU A 140 -13.16 -0.85 7.07
N ARG A 141 -12.77 -0.65 8.33
CA ARG A 141 -13.68 -0.20 9.39
C ARG A 141 -13.88 1.30 9.24
N VAL A 142 -15.11 1.78 9.16
CA VAL A 142 -15.38 3.20 8.89
C VAL A 142 -15.88 3.91 10.15
N VAL A 143 -15.25 5.03 10.47
CA VAL A 143 -15.71 5.99 11.47
C VAL A 143 -16.15 7.26 10.74
N VAL A 144 -17.41 7.66 10.90
CA VAL A 144 -17.92 8.90 10.30
C VAL A 144 -17.96 9.97 11.37
N ILE A 145 -17.47 11.16 11.02
CA ILE A 145 -17.53 12.34 11.88
C ILE A 145 -18.16 13.47 11.07
N ALA A 146 -19.39 13.84 11.43
CA ALA A 146 -20.09 14.94 10.78
C ALA A 146 -21.01 15.65 11.75
N ASN A 147 -21.01 16.98 11.71
CA ASN A 147 -21.80 17.78 12.64
C ASN A 147 -23.30 17.46 12.53
N GLY A 148 -23.88 16.94 13.62
CA GLY A 148 -25.29 16.57 13.71
C GLY A 148 -25.65 15.20 13.12
N ALA A 149 -24.68 14.43 12.63
CA ALA A 149 -24.92 13.12 12.05
C ALA A 149 -25.55 12.13 13.05
N GLN A 150 -26.46 11.31 12.55
CA GLN A 150 -27.10 10.24 13.29
C GLN A 150 -26.69 8.87 12.74
N THR A 151 -26.75 7.83 13.57
CA THR A 151 -26.38 6.47 13.14
C THR A 151 -27.18 5.99 11.92
N HIS A 152 -28.46 6.36 11.83
CA HIS A 152 -29.31 5.96 10.71
C HIS A 152 -28.94 6.64 9.38
N ASP A 153 -28.20 7.75 9.40
CA ASP A 153 -27.71 8.41 8.19
C ASP A 153 -26.60 7.61 7.49
N PHE A 154 -25.91 6.75 8.24
CA PHE A 154 -24.71 6.02 7.83
C PHE A 154 -24.79 4.55 8.30
N PRO A 155 -25.70 3.74 7.75
CA PRO A 155 -25.92 2.36 8.21
C PRO A 155 -24.71 1.44 8.03
N ASP A 156 -23.83 1.75 7.08
CA ASP A 156 -22.61 0.98 6.79
C ASP A 156 -21.41 1.42 7.66
N ALA A 157 -21.54 2.49 8.45
CA ALA A 157 -20.48 2.97 9.34
C ALA A 157 -20.41 2.13 10.63
N SER A 158 -19.19 1.86 11.10
CA SER A 158 -18.98 1.16 12.37
C SER A 158 -19.19 2.08 13.58
N VAL A 159 -18.91 3.38 13.41
CA VAL A 159 -19.10 4.42 14.43
C VAL A 159 -19.54 5.70 13.73
N VAL A 160 -20.49 6.42 14.32
CA VAL A 160 -20.93 7.75 13.84
C VAL A 160 -20.81 8.74 14.99
N LEU A 161 -20.04 9.81 14.78
CA LEU A 161 -19.81 10.89 15.72
C LEU A 161 -20.44 12.17 15.20
N SER A 162 -21.28 12.79 16.03
CA SER A 162 -22.05 13.99 15.66
C SER A 162 -21.30 15.31 15.90
N GLN A 163 -20.08 15.26 16.44
CA GLN A 163 -19.27 16.43 16.81
C GLN A 163 -17.93 16.39 16.07
N ASP A 164 -17.64 17.46 15.35
CA ASP A 164 -16.47 17.61 14.48
C ASP A 164 -15.42 18.59 15.04
N ASP A 165 -15.47 18.89 16.34
CA ASP A 165 -14.43 19.68 17.00
C ASP A 165 -13.22 18.81 17.39
N SER A 166 -12.03 19.40 17.34
CA SER A 166 -10.77 18.68 17.59
C SER A 166 -10.70 17.99 18.96
N SER A 167 -11.39 18.52 19.98
CA SER A 167 -11.34 17.96 21.33
C SER A 167 -12.18 16.69 21.45
N SER A 168 -13.41 16.72 20.94
CA SER A 168 -14.33 15.58 20.92
C SER A 168 -13.83 14.46 20.03
N VAL A 169 -13.24 14.81 18.88
CA VAL A 169 -12.67 13.84 17.92
C VAL A 169 -11.48 13.09 18.53
N ARG A 170 -10.52 13.80 19.13
CA ARG A 170 -9.34 13.20 19.78
C ARG A 170 -9.69 12.34 21.00
N ALA A 171 -10.80 12.63 21.67
CA ALA A 171 -11.26 11.84 22.81
C ALA A 171 -11.85 10.47 22.40
N GLN A 172 -12.33 10.35 21.16
CA GLN A 172 -13.13 9.20 20.70
C GLN A 172 -12.47 8.37 19.59
N VAL A 173 -11.50 8.95 18.88
CA VAL A 173 -10.85 8.30 17.73
C VAL A 173 -9.35 8.23 17.98
N ALA A 174 -8.76 7.08 17.68
CA ALA A 174 -7.34 6.83 17.89
C ALA A 174 -6.47 7.69 16.94
N ALA A 175 -5.31 8.11 17.44
CA ALA A 175 -4.32 8.79 16.63
C ALA A 175 -3.73 7.86 15.56
N GLY A 176 -3.19 8.42 14.46
CA GLY A 176 -2.55 7.64 13.40
C GLY A 176 -3.52 6.97 12.43
N SER A 177 -4.79 7.37 12.42
CA SER A 177 -5.82 6.86 11.52
C SER A 177 -5.63 7.33 10.07
N LEU A 178 -6.20 6.61 9.10
CA LEU A 178 -6.34 7.10 7.72
C LEU A 178 -7.57 8.01 7.68
N VAL A 179 -7.44 9.22 7.12
CA VAL A 179 -8.51 10.24 7.20
C VAL A 179 -8.83 10.82 5.83
N VAL A 180 -10.11 10.87 5.49
CA VAL A 180 -10.63 11.56 4.31
C VAL A 180 -11.56 12.68 4.74
N VAL A 181 -11.27 13.91 4.31
CA VAL A 181 -12.14 15.07 4.51
C VAL A 181 -13.01 15.28 3.27
N ALA A 182 -14.30 15.05 3.44
CA ALA A 182 -15.34 14.98 2.42
C ALA A 182 -16.51 15.93 2.78
N THR A 183 -16.19 17.17 3.10
CA THR A 183 -17.11 18.20 3.62
C THR A 183 -17.84 18.99 2.53
N GLN A 184 -17.32 18.98 1.30
CA GLN A 184 -17.90 19.67 0.13
C GLN A 184 -18.19 21.17 0.36
N GLY A 185 -17.27 21.91 1.00
CA GLY A 185 -17.39 23.35 1.25
C GLY A 185 -18.04 23.72 2.57
N ARG A 186 -18.64 22.75 3.29
CA ARG A 186 -19.30 23.00 4.57
C ARG A 186 -18.33 22.71 5.70
N ARG A 187 -17.97 23.74 6.47
CA ARG A 187 -17.08 23.55 7.64
C ARG A 187 -15.73 22.90 7.27
N ASP A 188 -15.22 23.15 6.05
CA ASP A 188 -13.95 22.58 5.57
C ASP A 188 -12.80 22.83 6.56
N MET A 189 -12.74 24.05 7.12
CA MET A 189 -11.73 24.42 8.12
C MET A 189 -11.84 23.59 9.40
N GLN A 190 -13.04 23.43 9.95
CA GLN A 190 -13.27 22.61 11.13
C GLN A 190 -12.93 21.15 10.86
N GLY A 191 -13.37 20.61 9.72
CA GLY A 191 -13.07 19.24 9.30
C GLY A 191 -11.58 18.98 9.17
N LEU A 192 -10.82 19.90 8.56
CA LEU A 192 -9.36 19.81 8.45
C LEU A 192 -8.68 19.93 9.83
N GLN A 193 -9.08 20.87 10.67
CA GLN A 193 -8.52 21.01 12.02
C GLN A 193 -8.76 19.78 12.91
N ALA A 194 -9.95 19.19 12.82
CA ALA A 194 -10.26 17.96 13.54
C ALA A 194 -9.51 16.75 12.96
N ALA A 195 -9.38 16.67 11.63
CA ALA A 195 -8.57 15.64 10.99
C ALA A 195 -7.09 15.72 11.40
N LEU A 196 -6.49 16.91 11.42
CA LEU A 196 -5.10 17.10 11.85
C LEU A 196 -4.89 16.78 13.34
N ALA A 197 -5.90 17.01 14.19
CA ALA A 197 -5.85 16.65 15.60
C ALA A 197 -5.73 15.13 15.84
N LEU A 198 -6.09 14.30 14.86
CA LEU A 198 -5.89 12.85 14.90
C LEU A 198 -4.46 12.42 14.56
N GLN A 199 -3.57 13.35 14.20
CA GLN A 199 -2.21 13.04 13.73
C GLN A 199 -2.25 11.90 12.69
N PRO A 200 -2.99 12.10 11.59
CA PRO A 200 -3.36 11.03 10.69
C PRO A 200 -2.13 10.43 10.02
N LYS A 201 -2.15 9.12 9.76
CA LYS A 201 -1.10 8.48 8.96
C LYS A 201 -1.10 9.02 7.53
N GLN A 202 -2.28 9.30 7.00
CA GLN A 202 -2.47 9.95 5.72
C GLN A 202 -3.79 10.73 5.74
N LEU A 203 -3.76 11.94 5.18
CA LEU A 203 -4.91 12.83 5.10
C LEU A 203 -5.21 13.18 3.64
N TRP A 204 -6.41 12.83 3.18
CA TRP A 204 -6.92 13.24 1.88
C TRP A 204 -8.01 14.28 2.05
N PHE A 205 -8.01 15.30 1.22
CA PHE A 205 -9.04 16.33 1.19
C PHE A 205 -9.70 16.40 -0.17
N ILE A 206 -11.01 16.17 -0.21
CA ILE A 206 -11.82 16.23 -1.43
C ILE A 206 -12.13 17.70 -1.74
N ALA A 207 -11.20 18.32 -2.46
CA ALA A 207 -11.33 19.68 -2.96
C ALA A 207 -10.50 19.89 -4.23
N SER A 208 -10.77 21.00 -4.93
CA SER A 208 -9.87 21.44 -6.00
C SER A 208 -8.53 21.92 -5.42
N ALA A 209 -7.45 21.80 -6.20
CA ALA A 209 -6.11 22.26 -5.80
C ALA A 209 -6.12 23.73 -5.34
N ARG A 210 -6.85 24.60 -6.05
CA ARG A 210 -7.01 26.01 -5.68
C ARG A 210 -7.63 26.18 -4.29
N LYS A 211 -8.73 25.48 -4.00
CA LYS A 211 -9.40 25.58 -2.70
C LYS A 211 -8.49 25.06 -1.58
N ALA A 212 -7.81 23.94 -1.82
CA ALA A 212 -6.89 23.37 -0.85
C ALA A 212 -5.74 24.34 -0.51
N SER A 213 -5.12 25.00 -1.49
CA SER A 213 -4.07 26.01 -1.25
C SER A 213 -4.53 27.09 -0.27
N VAL A 214 -5.71 27.67 -0.52
CA VAL A 214 -6.28 28.74 0.34
C VAL A 214 -6.53 28.23 1.75
N LEU A 215 -7.07 27.03 1.91
CA LEU A 215 -7.34 26.46 3.23
C LEU A 215 -6.05 26.08 3.97
N CYS A 216 -5.02 25.58 3.27
CA CYS A 216 -3.71 25.33 3.84
C CYS A 216 -3.05 26.61 4.35
N GLU A 217 -3.09 27.71 3.59
CA GLU A 217 -2.60 29.02 4.04
C GLU A 217 -3.31 29.50 5.30
N GLN A 218 -4.63 29.34 5.36
CA GLN A 218 -5.42 29.68 6.55
C GLN A 218 -5.09 28.79 7.76
N LEU A 219 -4.86 27.49 7.55
CA LEU A 219 -4.43 26.57 8.62
C LEU A 219 -3.08 27.02 9.19
N LEU A 220 -2.11 27.35 8.34
CA LEU A 220 -0.80 27.88 8.77
C LEU A 220 -0.94 29.19 9.54
N ALA A 221 -1.75 30.12 9.04
CA ALA A 221 -2.03 31.39 9.72
C ALA A 221 -2.71 31.20 11.09
N SER A 222 -3.50 30.13 11.26
CA SER A 222 -4.12 29.75 12.53
C SER A 222 -3.19 29.03 13.51
N GLY A 223 -1.92 28.85 13.16
CA GLY A 223 -0.90 28.23 14.02
C GLY A 223 -0.76 26.72 13.90
N GLN A 224 -1.33 26.09 12.86
CA GLN A 224 -1.09 24.67 12.58
C GLN A 224 0.35 24.45 12.11
N ALA A 225 0.95 23.34 12.52
CA ALA A 225 2.33 23.02 12.15
C ALA A 225 2.46 22.79 10.63
N ALA A 226 3.49 23.40 10.03
CA ALA A 226 3.73 23.31 8.58
C ALA A 226 3.88 21.85 8.10
N ASP A 227 4.56 21.03 8.88
CA ASP A 227 4.76 19.60 8.57
C ASP A 227 3.44 18.81 8.53
N GLN A 228 2.46 19.21 9.35
CA GLN A 228 1.14 18.56 9.38
C GLN A 228 0.28 19.03 8.21
N VAL A 229 0.29 20.33 7.92
CA VAL A 229 -0.44 20.89 6.77
C VAL A 229 0.11 20.34 5.46
N GLY A 230 1.44 20.16 5.36
CA GLY A 230 2.10 19.58 4.19
C GLY A 230 1.72 18.12 3.88
N GLN A 231 1.09 17.40 4.82
CA GLN A 231 0.61 16.03 4.62
C GLN A 231 -0.78 15.96 3.95
N ILE A 232 -1.46 17.09 3.78
CA ILE A 232 -2.79 17.14 3.16
C ILE A 232 -2.66 16.85 1.66
N ILE A 233 -3.19 15.72 1.22
CA ILE A 233 -3.29 15.37 -0.20
C ILE A 233 -4.57 15.94 -0.79
N SER A 234 -4.44 16.88 -1.73
CA SER A 234 -5.54 17.41 -2.52
C SER A 234 -5.07 17.75 -3.94
N PRO A 235 -5.86 17.48 -5.00
CA PRO A 235 -7.14 16.76 -4.98
C PRO A 235 -7.00 15.33 -4.48
N ALA A 236 -8.02 14.84 -3.77
CA ALA A 236 -8.03 13.48 -3.28
C ALA A 236 -8.32 12.46 -4.40
N GLY A 237 -7.69 11.30 -4.30
CA GLY A 237 -7.95 10.13 -5.15
C GLY A 237 -7.12 10.06 -6.43
N GLU A 238 -7.15 8.88 -7.04
CA GLU A 238 -6.45 8.61 -8.30
C GLU A 238 -7.11 9.29 -9.51
N SER A 239 -6.30 9.61 -10.51
CA SER A 239 -6.78 10.24 -11.75
C SER A 239 -7.46 9.23 -12.67
N ILE A 240 -8.74 8.95 -12.41
CA ILE A 240 -9.56 8.00 -13.21
C ILE A 240 -10.64 8.67 -14.06
N GLY A 241 -10.69 10.00 -14.10
CA GLY A 241 -11.75 10.75 -14.81
C GLY A 241 -13.10 10.73 -14.11
N ALA A 242 -13.11 10.58 -12.78
CA ALA A 242 -14.32 10.49 -11.96
C ALA A 242 -15.19 11.77 -12.03
N GLN A 243 -16.50 11.59 -12.13
CA GLN A 243 -17.51 12.66 -12.21
C GLN A 243 -18.61 12.51 -11.17
N THR A 244 -19.03 11.29 -10.87
CA THR A 244 -20.10 11.01 -9.89
C THR A 244 -19.55 10.87 -8.47
N PRO A 245 -20.37 11.06 -7.42
CA PRO A 245 -19.93 10.84 -6.04
C PRO A 245 -19.34 9.44 -5.80
N GLU A 246 -19.91 8.42 -6.44
CA GLU A 246 -19.48 7.03 -6.36
C GLU A 246 -18.13 6.81 -7.06
N GLU A 247 -17.92 7.40 -8.25
CA GLU A 247 -16.65 7.35 -8.96
C GLU A 247 -15.54 8.09 -8.19
N ILE A 248 -15.86 9.25 -7.60
CA ILE A 248 -14.91 10.01 -6.77
C ILE A 248 -14.57 9.20 -5.52
N ALA A 249 -15.56 8.60 -4.86
CA ALA A 249 -15.31 7.73 -3.72
C ALA A 249 -14.43 6.54 -4.09
N LEU A 250 -14.66 5.92 -5.25
CA LEU A 250 -13.82 4.84 -5.77
C LEU A 250 -12.37 5.30 -6.01
N SER A 251 -12.16 6.47 -6.61
CA SER A 251 -10.81 6.99 -6.86
C SER A 251 -10.05 7.29 -5.57
N VAL A 252 -10.75 7.81 -4.55
CA VAL A 252 -10.17 8.05 -3.22
C VAL A 252 -9.85 6.74 -2.52
N LEU A 253 -10.75 5.76 -2.56
CA LEU A 253 -10.51 4.45 -1.97
C LEU A 253 -9.36 3.70 -2.64
N ALA A 254 -9.13 3.91 -3.94
CA ALA A 254 -7.95 3.39 -4.62
C ALA A 254 -6.65 3.94 -3.98
N SER A 255 -6.57 5.24 -3.73
CA SER A 255 -5.43 5.86 -3.04
C SER A 255 -5.29 5.40 -1.58
N VAL A 256 -6.41 5.21 -0.86
CA VAL A 256 -6.42 4.66 0.51
C VAL A 256 -5.84 3.25 0.53
N VAL A 257 -6.27 2.39 -0.40
CA VAL A 257 -5.75 1.01 -0.52
C VAL A 257 -4.28 1.01 -0.92
N ALA A 258 -3.86 1.87 -1.85
CA ALA A 258 -2.46 2.01 -2.26
C ALA A 258 -1.58 2.41 -1.07
N CYS A 259 -1.95 3.45 -0.32
CA CYS A 259 -1.25 3.89 0.89
C CYS A 259 -1.13 2.75 1.93
N ARG A 260 -2.21 2.00 2.15
CA ARG A 260 -2.22 0.84 3.04
C ARG A 260 -1.22 -0.24 2.60
N ARG A 261 -1.14 -0.54 1.31
CA ARG A 261 -0.27 -1.59 0.78
C ARG A 261 1.20 -1.16 0.68
N MET A 262 1.48 0.09 0.36
CA MET A 262 2.85 0.63 0.30
C MET A 262 3.48 0.81 1.68
N SER A 263 2.66 0.99 2.71
CA SER A 263 3.12 0.99 4.11
C SER A 263 3.56 -0.39 4.62
N ALA A 264 3.17 -1.46 3.93
CA ALA A 264 3.60 -2.81 4.24
C ALA A 264 4.83 -3.09 3.35
N PRO A 265 5.99 -3.47 3.89
CA PRO A 265 7.18 -3.70 3.06
C PRO A 265 6.85 -4.81 2.06
N LEU A 266 6.82 -4.48 0.77
CA LEU A 266 6.63 -5.45 -0.30
C LEU A 266 7.83 -6.41 -0.26
N LEU A 267 7.57 -7.67 0.12
CA LEU A 267 8.48 -8.76 -0.21
C LEU A 267 8.67 -8.70 -1.73
N ALA A 268 9.90 -8.45 -2.16
CA ALA A 268 10.24 -8.21 -3.55
C ALA A 268 9.62 -9.29 -4.44
N ALA A 269 8.59 -8.92 -5.20
CA ALA A 269 8.08 -9.75 -6.26
C ALA A 269 9.26 -9.99 -7.20
N THR A 270 9.75 -11.21 -7.23
CA THR A 270 10.80 -11.62 -8.15
C THR A 270 10.24 -11.38 -9.54
N ALA A 271 10.76 -10.35 -10.22
CA ALA A 271 10.39 -10.07 -11.59
C ALA A 271 10.65 -11.35 -12.39
N VAL A 272 9.59 -11.88 -13.00
CA VAL A 272 9.72 -12.87 -14.07
C VAL A 272 10.26 -12.10 -15.27
N SER A 273 11.56 -11.84 -15.27
CA SER A 273 12.27 -11.37 -16.46
C SER A 273 12.47 -12.57 -17.38
N SER A 274 11.54 -12.68 -18.32
CA SER A 274 11.69 -13.22 -19.68
C SER A 274 12.97 -14.02 -19.96
N MET A 275 12.82 -15.33 -20.13
CA MET A 275 13.67 -16.07 -21.07
C MET A 275 13.46 -15.49 -22.47
N SER A 276 14.49 -14.85 -23.01
CA SER A 276 14.70 -14.79 -24.46
C SER A 276 16.14 -14.36 -24.72
N GLU A 277 17.01 -15.34 -24.97
CA GLU A 277 18.11 -15.19 -25.93
C GLU A 277 18.56 -16.58 -26.37
N LEU A 278 18.16 -16.96 -27.60
CA LEU A 278 18.81 -18.02 -28.35
C LEU A 278 20.06 -17.45 -29.03
N PRO A 279 21.15 -18.23 -29.15
CA PRO A 279 22.40 -17.75 -29.71
C PRO A 279 22.31 -17.67 -31.25
N THR A 280 22.60 -16.49 -31.80
CA THR A 280 22.79 -16.33 -33.25
C THR A 280 24.29 -16.35 -33.54
N GLN A 281 24.75 -17.36 -34.27
CA GLN A 281 26.13 -17.47 -34.74
C GLN A 281 26.41 -16.40 -35.81
N GLY A 282 27.42 -15.56 -35.57
CA GLY A 282 27.97 -14.63 -36.55
C GLY A 282 29.24 -15.19 -37.18
N HIS A 283 29.14 -15.63 -38.44
CA HIS A 283 30.28 -15.83 -39.34
C HIS A 283 31.06 -14.51 -39.50
N GLN A 284 32.39 -14.56 -39.38
CA GLN A 284 33.27 -13.51 -39.93
C GLN A 284 34.03 -14.07 -41.12
N SER A 285 33.69 -13.51 -42.28
CA SER A 285 34.39 -13.70 -43.56
C SER A 285 35.72 -12.97 -43.52
N THR A 286 36.78 -13.68 -43.90
CA THR A 286 38.09 -13.16 -44.23
C THR A 286 37.99 -12.30 -45.50
N GLN A 287 38.53 -11.09 -45.50
CA GLN A 287 38.85 -10.36 -46.72
C GLN A 287 40.29 -9.84 -46.69
N ALA A 288 40.92 -10.02 -47.84
CA ALA A 288 42.33 -9.86 -48.11
C ALA A 288 42.73 -8.41 -48.37
N THR A 289 43.94 -8.09 -47.94
CA THR A 289 44.68 -6.85 -48.21
C THR A 289 45.13 -6.80 -49.67
N VAL A 290 44.84 -5.68 -50.35
CA VAL A 290 45.46 -5.29 -51.63
C VAL A 290 46.27 -3.99 -51.44
N THR A 291 47.35 -3.96 -52.20
CA THR A 291 48.59 -3.19 -52.14
C THR A 291 48.48 -1.71 -52.56
N THR A 292 49.23 -0.86 -51.84
CA THR A 292 49.92 0.42 -52.20
C THR A 292 49.25 1.51 -53.04
N GLY A 293 49.37 2.77 -52.58
CA GLY A 293 49.35 3.95 -53.46
C GLY A 293 49.28 5.32 -52.77
N GLN A 294 50.43 5.83 -52.33
CA GLN A 294 50.91 7.22 -52.42
C GLN A 294 50.08 8.49 -52.02
N THR A 295 50.77 9.28 -51.20
CA THR A 295 50.97 10.77 -51.23
C THR A 295 50.04 11.73 -50.46
N GLY A 296 50.72 12.54 -49.63
CA GLY A 296 50.33 13.88 -49.17
C GLY A 296 49.49 13.90 -47.88
N GLY A 297 49.83 14.58 -46.79
CA GLY A 297 50.89 15.55 -46.52
C GLY A 297 50.46 16.41 -45.32
N CYS A 298 51.38 16.54 -44.36
CA CYS A 298 51.61 17.64 -43.42
C CYS A 298 50.56 18.10 -42.39
N CYS A 299 50.97 17.94 -41.12
CA CYS A 299 51.15 18.98 -40.07
C CYS A 299 49.92 19.78 -39.59
N ALA A 300 49.74 20.12 -38.31
CA ALA A 300 50.45 19.87 -37.06
C ALA A 300 49.52 20.33 -35.90
N SER A 301 49.76 19.77 -34.72
CA SER A 301 49.83 20.37 -33.38
C SER A 301 49.17 21.75 -33.12
N SER A 302 48.64 22.11 -31.96
CA SER A 302 48.35 21.51 -30.65
C SER A 302 48.07 22.70 -29.70
N LYS A 303 47.25 22.49 -28.66
CA LYS A 303 47.28 23.20 -27.34
C LYS A 303 46.84 24.68 -27.32
N THR A 304 46.31 25.30 -26.25
CA THR A 304 45.82 24.97 -24.88
C THR A 304 45.41 26.31 -24.24
N THR A 305 44.51 26.29 -23.22
CA THR A 305 44.28 27.29 -22.12
C THR A 305 43.82 28.72 -22.49
N ALA A 306 43.22 29.55 -21.63
CA ALA A 306 42.41 29.49 -20.40
C ALA A 306 42.14 30.97 -20.01
N GLU A 307 41.03 31.23 -19.29
CA GLU A 307 40.75 32.35 -18.35
C GLU A 307 41.05 33.83 -18.69
N ALA A 308 40.03 34.71 -18.53
CA ALA A 308 39.89 35.64 -17.38
C ALA A 308 38.84 36.77 -17.61
N ALA A 309 37.88 36.84 -16.68
CA ALA A 309 37.31 37.97 -15.91
C ALA A 309 36.83 39.35 -16.48
N MET A 310 35.90 39.93 -15.69
CA MET A 310 35.39 41.33 -15.56
C MET A 310 34.26 41.77 -16.52
N THR A 311 33.20 42.52 -16.14
CA THR A 311 32.99 43.57 -15.10
C THR A 311 31.48 43.96 -15.01
N THR A 312 31.03 44.51 -13.85
CA THR A 312 30.01 45.60 -13.60
C THR A 312 28.55 45.42 -14.09
N SER A 313 27.46 45.95 -13.52
CA SER A 313 27.09 46.85 -12.40
C SER A 313 25.54 46.87 -12.29
N ASP A 314 25.03 47.49 -11.21
CA ASP A 314 23.64 47.66 -10.76
C ASP A 314 22.58 48.22 -11.75
N VAL A 315 21.28 48.01 -11.46
CA VAL A 315 20.25 49.03 -11.09
C VAL A 315 18.81 48.47 -11.26
N GLU A 316 17.95 48.94 -10.35
CA GLU A 316 16.52 48.78 -10.05
C GLU A 316 15.43 48.75 -11.17
N ALA A 317 14.30 48.15 -10.76
CA ALA A 317 12.90 48.64 -10.83
C ALA A 317 11.99 48.35 -12.05
N LEU A 318 10.77 47.90 -11.68
CA LEU A 318 9.43 48.01 -12.32
C LEU A 318 9.32 47.43 -13.75
N ASP A 319 8.31 46.67 -14.17
CA ASP A 319 6.86 46.90 -14.05
C ASP A 319 6.10 45.69 -14.65
N LEU A 320 4.78 45.67 -14.43
CA LEU A 320 3.77 44.78 -15.02
C LEU A 320 3.94 44.49 -16.53
N ALA A 321 3.75 43.23 -16.93
CA ALA A 321 2.80 42.85 -17.99
C ALA A 321 2.69 41.33 -18.15
N THR A 322 1.43 40.87 -18.15
CA THR A 322 0.85 39.77 -18.94
C THR A 322 1.75 39.08 -19.95
N ASP A 323 1.80 37.74 -19.89
CA ASP A 323 1.78 36.95 -21.12
C ASP A 323 0.97 35.64 -20.96
N VAL A 324 0.07 35.45 -21.92
CA VAL A 324 -0.77 34.28 -22.12
C VAL A 324 -0.02 33.43 -23.14
N ALA A 325 0.60 32.34 -22.69
CA ALA A 325 1.14 31.32 -23.59
C ALA A 325 0.40 30.00 -23.36
N SER A 326 -0.61 29.78 -24.20
CA SER A 326 -1.15 28.47 -24.51
C SER A 326 -0.05 27.53 -24.99
N SER A 327 0.12 26.40 -24.32
CA SER A 327 0.82 25.25 -24.89
C SER A 327 -0.08 24.02 -24.74
N THR A 328 -0.92 23.83 -25.75
CA THR A 328 -1.61 22.57 -26.03
C THR A 328 -0.70 21.70 -26.89
N ALA A 329 -0.26 20.56 -26.34
CA ALA A 329 0.18 19.42 -27.14
C ALA A 329 -0.45 18.15 -26.52
N PRO A 330 -1.20 17.36 -27.30
CA PRO A 330 -1.90 16.18 -26.78
C PRO A 330 -0.95 14.98 -26.73
N LEU A 331 -0.87 14.31 -25.58
CA LEU A 331 -0.27 12.97 -25.50
C LEU A 331 -1.35 11.94 -25.89
N ALA A 332 -1.24 11.48 -27.12
CA ALA A 332 -2.01 10.37 -27.67
C ALA A 332 -1.66 9.08 -26.91
N ALA A 333 -2.61 8.53 -26.16
CA ALA A 333 -2.56 7.16 -25.69
C ALA A 333 -2.99 6.23 -26.84
N THR A 334 -2.01 5.63 -27.51
CA THR A 334 -2.23 4.58 -28.51
C THR A 334 -2.66 3.30 -27.77
N TYR A 335 -3.96 3.01 -27.77
CA TYR A 335 -4.47 1.68 -27.40
C TYR A 335 -4.46 0.78 -28.64
N PRO A 336 -4.07 -0.51 -28.54
CA PRO A 336 -4.15 -1.44 -29.66
C PRO A 336 -5.62 -1.69 -30.04
N ALA A 337 -5.90 -1.56 -31.35
CA ALA A 337 -7.21 -1.79 -31.94
C ALA A 337 -7.63 -3.26 -31.74
N LEU A 338 -8.83 -3.45 -31.17
CA LEU A 338 -9.51 -4.75 -31.15
C LEU A 338 -10.01 -5.07 -32.56
N ASP A 339 -9.39 -6.06 -33.19
CA ASP A 339 -9.83 -6.66 -34.44
C ASP A 339 -11.22 -7.31 -34.24
N THR A 340 -12.22 -6.78 -34.95
CA THR A 340 -13.59 -7.31 -34.98
C THR A 340 -13.88 -7.87 -36.36
N SER A 341 -13.24 -8.99 -36.69
CA SER A 341 -13.66 -9.83 -37.81
C SER A 341 -14.89 -10.68 -37.39
N ARG A 342 -16.06 -10.18 -37.77
CA ARG A 342 -17.30 -10.97 -37.91
C ARG A 342 -17.05 -12.13 -38.88
N SER A 343 -17.22 -13.37 -38.41
CA SER A 343 -17.54 -14.51 -39.27
C SER A 343 -19.00 -14.92 -39.03
N THR A 344 -19.86 -14.47 -39.93
CA THR A 344 -21.21 -15.02 -40.10
C THR A 344 -21.09 -16.37 -40.80
N SER A 345 -21.48 -17.45 -40.14
CA SER A 345 -21.92 -18.66 -40.84
C SER A 345 -23.24 -19.13 -40.22
N GLY A 346 -24.29 -19.05 -41.04
CA GLY A 346 -25.59 -19.63 -40.75
C GLY A 346 -25.54 -21.15 -40.94
N GLY A 347 -26.35 -21.84 -40.16
CA GLY A 347 -26.60 -23.27 -40.29
C GLY A 347 -27.86 -23.61 -39.50
N GLY A 348 -29.01 -23.56 -40.18
CA GLY A 348 -30.29 -24.00 -39.62
C GLY A 348 -30.44 -25.52 -39.64
N SER A 349 -31.08 -26.04 -38.61
CA SER A 349 -31.96 -27.23 -38.55
C SER A 349 -32.31 -27.37 -37.07
N GLY A 350 -33.57 -27.35 -36.64
CA GLY A 350 -34.62 -28.30 -36.98
C GLY A 350 -34.85 -29.16 -35.74
N GLY A 351 -35.95 -28.93 -35.01
CA GLY A 351 -36.27 -29.70 -33.80
C GLY A 351 -37.48 -29.16 -33.03
N GLN A 352 -38.67 -29.51 -33.49
CA GLN A 352 -39.93 -29.38 -32.75
C GLN A 352 -40.02 -30.45 -31.65
N SER A 353 -40.51 -30.09 -30.47
CA SER A 353 -41.38 -30.94 -29.62
C SER A 353 -41.90 -30.13 -28.42
N SER A 354 -43.17 -29.69 -28.46
CA SER A 354 -44.30 -30.08 -27.57
C SER A 354 -44.05 -29.87 -26.06
N CYS A 355 -44.71 -28.90 -25.41
CA CYS A 355 -46.08 -28.94 -24.85
C CYS A 355 -46.29 -29.90 -23.65
N CYS A 356 -46.93 -29.32 -22.61
CA CYS A 356 -47.53 -29.91 -21.40
C CYS A 356 -46.53 -30.31 -20.29
N GLY A 357 -46.73 -30.02 -19.01
CA GLY A 357 -47.84 -29.40 -18.27
C GLY A 357 -47.75 -29.80 -16.79
N SER A 358 -48.38 -28.99 -15.93
CA SER A 358 -48.56 -29.12 -14.46
C SER A 358 -47.41 -28.62 -13.59
#